data_AF-A0A971FFV9-F1
#
_entry.id   AF-A0A971FFV9-F1
#
_cell.length_a   1.000
_cell.length_b   1.000
_cell.length_c   1.000
_cell.angle_alpha   90.00
_cell.angle_beta   90.00
_cell.angle_gamma   90.00
#
_symmetry.space_group_name_H-M   'P 1'
#
loop_
_entity.id
_entity.type
_entity.pdbx_description
1 polymer ?
#
loop_
_entity_poly.entity_id
_entity_poly.type
_entity_poly.pdbx_seq_one_letter_code
_entity_poly.pdbx_strand_id
1 'polypeptide(L)'
;MMSGNGFAVFGDQTGREQVTPFQARRERQKLVVRMKKGEVHCGMSFDLNRKMPEFHLDLQNLKGESLNRTVRIAFEEVKAVFYVKSFDGHFIADDFQAWQLPDIRPIAVKFFDGEVLIGRPAHASWKDENRFYLLPEKQDGNNMMILVERSAIESIHDAKSYLHQQQQAYETFKQEHMKPGMPEEECRGDFHFSRQEYNDAMRCYRIVRDREPVNERIIRKMCAARYNLGVRHIRNRDYEQALHDMRLVLKLDPLHTHAREKAVQLEAHIAKHRHGE
;
A
#
# COMPACT_ATOMS: atom_id res chain seq x y z
N MET A 1 34.08 31.37 25.51
CA MET A 1 33.49 32.70 25.25
C MET A 1 32.97 32.73 23.82
N MET A 2 31.68 33.05 23.68
CA MET A 2 30.95 33.55 22.51
C MET A 2 31.21 32.92 21.13
N SER A 3 30.32 32.02 20.71
CA SER A 3 29.99 31.77 19.29
C SER A 3 28.63 32.39 19.02
N GLY A 4 28.60 33.49 18.24
CA GLY A 4 27.37 34.08 17.75
C GLY A 4 26.95 33.39 16.44
N ASN A 5 25.68 32.95 16.36
CA ASN A 5 25.04 32.63 15.10
C ASN A 5 23.90 33.63 14.88
N GLY A 6 24.10 34.48 13.88
CA GLY A 6 23.13 35.46 13.42
C GLY A 6 21.91 34.81 12.79
N PHE A 7 20.74 35.31 13.17
CA PHE A 7 19.47 35.03 12.53
C PHE A 7 19.38 35.76 11.19
N ALA A 8 18.94 35.08 10.14
CA ALA A 8 18.31 35.71 8.99
C ALA A 8 16.81 35.39 9.05
N VAL A 9 16.04 36.34 9.58
CA VAL A 9 14.58 36.36 9.51
C VAL A 9 14.22 37.04 8.19
N PHE A 10 13.60 36.31 7.28
CA PHE A 10 12.78 36.92 6.23
C PHE A 10 11.33 36.59 6.55
N GLY A 11 10.63 37.59 7.07
CA GLY A 11 9.19 37.53 7.28
C GLY A 11 8.46 37.97 6.02
N ASP A 12 7.34 37.31 5.74
CA ASP A 12 6.22 37.93 5.04
C ASP A 12 4.91 37.62 5.77
N GLN A 13 4.00 38.58 5.75
CA GLN A 13 2.95 38.84 6.73
C GLN A 13 1.58 38.28 6.29
N THR A 14 1.36 36.96 6.32
CA THR A 14 0.02 36.37 6.53
C THR A 14 0.18 34.98 7.12
N GLY A 15 0.55 34.93 8.40
CA GLY A 15 0.88 33.71 9.14
C GLY A 15 -0.29 32.78 9.39
N ARG A 16 -0.48 31.79 8.52
CA ARG A 16 -1.00 30.46 8.88
C ARG A 16 -0.28 29.38 8.09
N GLU A 17 0.98 29.12 8.44
CA GLU A 17 1.53 27.78 8.23
C GLU A 17 0.85 26.83 9.23
N GLN A 18 -0.14 26.08 8.75
CA GLN A 18 -0.65 24.93 9.51
C GLN A 18 0.37 23.80 9.38
N VAL A 19 1.23 23.77 10.39
CA VAL A 19 2.22 22.74 10.67
C VAL A 19 1.56 21.35 10.62
N THR A 20 2.11 20.45 9.81
CA THR A 20 1.81 19.01 9.88
C THR A 20 2.08 18.48 11.30
N PRO A 21 1.19 17.69 11.90
CA PRO A 21 1.23 17.37 13.34
C PRO A 21 2.50 16.66 13.84
N PHE A 22 3.38 16.19 12.95
CA PHE A 22 4.71 15.66 13.28
C PHE A 22 5.76 16.77 13.29
N GLN A 23 5.84 17.52 14.39
CA GLN A 23 6.88 18.54 14.63
C GLN A 23 7.97 18.07 15.62
N ALA A 24 8.10 16.77 15.87
CA ALA A 24 9.08 16.23 16.81
C ALA A 24 10.31 15.65 16.09
N ARG A 25 11.40 16.43 16.06
CA ARG A 25 12.80 16.09 15.67
C ARG A 25 12.99 15.49 14.26
N ARG A 26 14.10 15.86 13.62
CA ARG A 26 14.58 15.27 12.35
C ARG A 26 15.04 13.80 12.53
N GLU A 27 14.23 12.96 13.18
CA GLU A 27 14.35 11.53 13.00
C GLU A 27 13.80 11.20 11.61
N ARG A 28 14.64 10.52 10.84
CA ARG A 28 14.39 10.20 9.43
C ARG A 28 13.12 9.36 9.34
N GLN A 29 12.09 9.89 8.71
CA GLN A 29 10.85 9.15 8.52
C GLN A 29 11.09 8.04 7.49
N LYS A 30 10.71 6.81 7.84
CA LYS A 30 10.76 5.68 6.93
C LYS A 30 9.62 5.81 5.92
N LEU A 31 9.96 5.76 4.64
CA LEU A 31 9.04 5.93 3.53
C LEU A 31 8.93 4.64 2.73
N VAL A 32 7.70 4.18 2.52
CA VAL A 32 7.38 3.19 1.51
C VAL A 32 6.68 3.91 0.37
N VAL A 33 7.39 4.10 -0.74
CA VAL A 33 6.85 4.72 -1.96
C VAL A 33 6.25 3.62 -2.81
N ARG A 34 4.95 3.71 -3.11
CA ARG A 34 4.28 2.86 -4.08
C ARG A 34 4.14 3.60 -5.40
N MET A 35 4.62 3.00 -6.48
CA MET A 35 4.52 3.53 -7.83
C MET A 35 3.21 3.08 -8.50
N LYS A 36 2.73 3.83 -9.49
CA LYS A 36 1.53 3.49 -10.28
C LYS A 36 1.69 2.17 -11.04
N LYS A 37 2.92 1.82 -11.41
CA LYS A 37 3.27 0.55 -12.06
C LYS A 37 3.38 -0.63 -11.09
N GLY A 38 3.18 -0.41 -9.79
CA GLY A 38 3.22 -1.48 -8.78
C GLY A 38 4.56 -1.62 -8.05
N GLU A 39 5.64 -1.04 -8.59
CA GLU A 39 6.95 -1.00 -7.94
C GLU A 39 6.86 -0.38 -6.53
N VAL A 40 7.67 -0.91 -5.61
CA VAL A 40 7.73 -0.44 -4.22
C VAL A 40 9.16 -0.12 -3.84
N HIS A 41 9.38 1.09 -3.32
CA HIS A 41 10.68 1.52 -2.81
C HIS A 41 10.58 1.82 -1.32
N CYS A 42 11.47 1.20 -0.54
CA CYS A 42 11.66 1.50 0.87
C CYS A 42 12.88 2.40 1.01
N GLY A 43 12.78 3.45 1.82
CA GLY A 43 13.91 4.34 2.04
C GLY A 43 13.58 5.53 2.93
N MET A 44 14.46 6.52 2.90
CA MET A 44 14.29 7.80 3.59
C MET A 44 14.52 8.93 2.60
N SER A 45 13.85 10.07 2.80
CA SER A 45 14.05 11.26 1.98
C SER A 45 14.33 12.46 2.86
N PHE A 46 15.24 13.32 2.40
CA PHE A 46 15.60 14.59 3.06
C PHE A 46 14.97 15.81 2.38
N ASP A 47 14.44 15.65 1.18
CA ASP A 47 13.95 16.74 0.33
C ASP A 47 12.50 16.52 -0.15
N LEU A 48 11.79 15.51 0.37
CA LEU A 48 10.38 15.27 0.06
C LEU A 48 9.56 16.51 0.36
N ASN A 49 9.08 17.14 -0.72
CA ASN A 49 8.20 18.29 -0.68
C ASN A 49 6.99 18.03 -1.58
N ARG A 50 5.80 17.99 -0.97
CA ARG A 50 4.54 17.69 -1.68
C ARG A 50 4.15 18.72 -2.74
N LYS A 51 4.86 19.84 -2.86
CA LYS A 51 4.64 20.86 -3.91
C LYS A 51 5.61 20.73 -5.09
N MET A 52 6.72 20.01 -4.93
CA MET A 52 7.73 19.83 -5.99
C MET A 52 7.36 18.68 -6.92
N PRO A 53 7.77 18.66 -8.20
CA PRO A 53 7.45 17.56 -9.12
C PRO A 53 8.12 16.23 -8.75
N GLU A 54 9.22 16.26 -8.01
CA GLU A 54 10.04 15.10 -7.67
C GLU A 54 10.74 15.27 -6.31
N PHE A 55 11.34 14.19 -5.82
CA PHE A 55 12.19 14.15 -4.62
C PHE A 55 13.22 13.03 -4.73
N HIS A 56 14.21 13.02 -3.84
CA HIS A 56 15.23 11.97 -3.76
C HIS A 56 14.92 11.00 -2.62
N LEU A 57 15.10 9.70 -2.90
CA LEU A 57 14.91 8.62 -1.94
C LEU A 57 16.20 7.83 -1.79
N ASP A 58 16.76 7.82 -0.58
CA ASP A 58 17.87 6.95 -0.21
C ASP A 58 17.32 5.57 0.11
N LEU A 59 17.61 4.60 -0.75
CA LEU A 59 17.02 3.27 -0.69
C LEU A 59 17.55 2.47 0.49
N GLN A 60 16.64 1.72 1.11
CA GLN A 60 16.92 0.81 2.21
C GLN A 60 16.24 -0.55 1.96
N ASN A 61 16.83 -1.60 2.50
CA ASN A 61 16.18 -2.91 2.51
C ASN A 61 15.09 -2.99 3.61
N LEU A 62 14.38 -4.12 3.69
CA LEU A 62 13.32 -4.33 4.68
C LEU A 62 13.79 -4.28 6.14
N LYS A 63 15.09 -4.46 6.39
CA LYS A 63 15.69 -4.33 7.73
C LYS A 63 16.08 -2.88 8.07
N GLY A 64 15.95 -1.96 7.12
CA GLY A 64 16.33 -0.56 7.26
C GLY A 64 17.82 -0.29 7.00
N GLU A 65 18.54 -1.25 6.42
CA GLU A 65 19.96 -1.06 6.06
C GLU A 65 20.06 -0.28 4.74
N SER A 66 20.97 0.69 4.67
CA SER A 66 21.25 1.47 3.46
C SER A 66 21.68 0.57 2.31
N LEU A 67 21.11 0.79 1.12
CA LEU A 67 21.56 0.18 -0.13
C LEU A 67 22.62 1.04 -0.85
N ASN A 68 23.06 2.16 -0.24
CA ASN A 68 24.00 3.13 -0.81
C ASN A 68 23.62 3.59 -2.22
N ARG A 69 22.30 3.68 -2.47
CA ARG A 69 21.72 4.08 -3.73
C ARG A 69 20.62 5.10 -3.47
N THR A 70 20.75 6.26 -4.08
CA THR A 70 19.72 7.29 -4.11
C THR A 70 19.01 7.24 -5.45
N VAL A 71 17.69 7.29 -5.45
CA VAL A 71 16.89 7.35 -6.67
C VAL A 71 16.04 8.61 -6.70
N ARG A 72 15.84 9.15 -7.89
CA ARG A 72 14.93 10.26 -8.14
C ARG A 72 13.52 9.71 -8.35
N ILE A 73 12.57 10.17 -7.56
CA ILE A 73 11.17 9.75 -7.63
C ILE A 73 10.33 10.91 -8.18
N ALA A 74 9.79 10.72 -9.38
CA ALA A 74 8.84 11.67 -9.96
C ALA A 74 7.43 11.39 -9.44
N PHE A 75 6.76 12.40 -8.89
CA PHE A 75 5.41 12.22 -8.33
C PHE A 75 4.37 11.78 -9.36
N GLU A 76 4.56 12.12 -10.64
CA GLU A 76 3.68 11.66 -11.72
C GLU A 76 3.64 10.13 -11.85
N GLU A 77 4.67 9.43 -11.40
CA GLU A 77 4.75 7.96 -11.37
C GLU A 77 4.35 7.37 -10.02
N VAL A 78 4.17 8.20 -8.99
CA VAL A 78 3.82 7.79 -7.63
C VAL A 78 2.32 7.55 -7.53
N LYS A 79 1.95 6.48 -6.82
CA LYS A 79 0.58 6.23 -6.35
C LYS A 79 0.35 6.87 -4.99
N ALA A 80 1.20 6.52 -4.03
CA ALA A 80 1.17 7.05 -2.67
C ALA A 80 2.53 6.83 -1.97
N VAL A 81 2.86 7.73 -1.04
CA VAL A 81 4.02 7.59 -0.13
C VAL A 81 3.49 7.33 1.27
N PHE A 82 3.88 6.19 1.85
CA PHE A 82 3.48 5.78 3.19
C PHE A 82 4.60 6.11 4.17
N TYR A 83 4.27 6.89 5.19
CA TYR A 83 5.10 7.09 6.37
C TYR A 83 4.85 5.91 7.30
N VAL A 84 5.87 5.10 7.54
CA VAL A 84 5.74 3.83 8.25
C VAL A 84 6.60 3.79 9.51
N LYS A 85 6.16 3.03 10.51
CA LYS A 85 6.93 2.76 11.74
C LYS A 85 8.12 1.81 11.45
N SER A 86 7.91 0.86 10.54
CA SER A 86 8.86 -0.18 10.12
C SER A 86 8.66 -0.54 8.63
N PHE A 87 9.68 -1.05 7.94
CA PHE A 87 9.51 -1.50 6.55
C PHE A 87 8.93 -2.90 6.43
N ASP A 88 9.15 -3.76 7.43
CA ASP A 88 8.67 -5.14 7.46
C ASP A 88 7.32 -5.29 8.20
N GLY A 89 6.85 -4.24 8.87
CA GLY A 89 5.60 -4.22 9.62
C GLY A 89 5.75 -4.59 11.10
N HIS A 90 6.95 -4.97 11.56
CA HIS A 90 7.19 -5.26 12.97
C HIS A 90 7.72 -4.02 13.69
N PHE A 91 6.92 -3.51 14.64
CA PHE A 91 7.27 -2.35 15.44
C PHE A 91 6.74 -2.52 16.87
N ILE A 92 7.35 -1.82 17.82
CA ILE A 92 6.88 -1.74 19.20
C ILE A 92 5.90 -0.57 19.26
N ALA A 93 4.63 -0.83 19.59
CA ALA A 93 3.60 0.19 19.54
C ALA A 93 3.86 1.37 20.48
N ASP A 94 4.43 1.10 21.66
CA ASP A 94 4.69 2.09 22.72
C ASP A 94 5.75 3.13 22.33
N ASP A 95 6.56 2.85 21.31
CA ASP A 95 7.55 3.80 20.78
C ASP A 95 6.89 4.93 19.97
N PHE A 96 5.60 4.80 19.64
CA PHE A 96 4.89 5.73 18.77
C PHE A 96 3.73 6.40 19.49
N GLN A 97 3.84 7.73 19.61
CA GLN A 97 2.79 8.53 20.19
C GLN A 97 1.55 8.58 19.29
N ALA A 98 0.38 8.36 19.87
CA ALA A 98 -0.89 8.56 19.19
C ALA A 98 -1.09 10.04 18.85
N TRP A 99 -1.61 10.31 17.65
CA TRP A 99 -1.92 11.66 17.17
C TRP A 99 -3.43 11.93 17.23
N GLN A 100 -3.79 13.20 17.38
CA GLN A 100 -5.19 13.59 17.27
C GLN A 100 -5.63 13.54 15.81
N LEU A 101 -6.77 12.89 15.57
CA LEU A 101 -7.38 12.89 14.25
C LEU A 101 -8.03 14.26 13.98
N PRO A 102 -7.87 14.83 12.78
CA PRO A 102 -8.58 16.03 12.39
C PRO A 102 -10.10 15.83 12.48
N ASP A 103 -10.82 16.90 12.79
CA ASP A 103 -12.29 16.94 12.70
C ASP A 103 -12.74 17.12 11.23
N ILE A 104 -12.27 16.19 10.39
CA ILE A 104 -12.61 16.06 8.98
C ILE A 104 -13.15 14.66 8.79
N ARG A 105 -14.27 14.55 8.06
CA ARG A 105 -14.89 13.25 7.80
C ARG A 105 -13.94 12.33 7.01
N PRO A 106 -13.90 11.03 7.34
CA PRO A 106 -13.11 10.08 6.59
C PRO A 106 -13.63 9.90 5.17
N ILE A 107 -12.70 9.61 4.27
CA ILE A 107 -12.95 9.35 2.85
C ILE A 107 -12.41 7.97 2.47
N ALA A 108 -13.03 7.37 1.46
CA ALA A 108 -12.51 6.21 0.75
C ALA A 108 -11.93 6.68 -0.59
N VAL A 109 -10.62 6.50 -0.77
CA VAL A 109 -9.87 6.83 -1.99
C VAL A 109 -9.65 5.55 -2.78
N LYS A 110 -10.29 5.42 -3.93
CA LYS A 110 -10.10 4.31 -4.86
C LYS A 110 -9.08 4.68 -5.92
N PHE A 111 -8.05 3.85 -6.10
CA PHE A 111 -7.02 4.03 -7.12
C PHE A 111 -7.37 3.29 -8.41
N PHE A 112 -6.77 3.68 -9.54
CA PHE A 112 -6.99 3.02 -10.84
C PHE A 112 -6.62 1.53 -10.87
N ASP A 113 -5.82 1.04 -9.92
CA ASP A 113 -5.50 -0.38 -9.78
C ASP A 113 -6.48 -1.16 -8.89
N GLY A 114 -7.58 -0.51 -8.48
CA GLY A 114 -8.65 -1.07 -7.66
C GLY A 114 -8.39 -1.08 -6.15
N GLU A 115 -7.18 -0.74 -5.69
CA GLU A 115 -6.92 -0.61 -4.24
C GLU A 115 -7.73 0.55 -3.66
N VAL A 116 -8.19 0.39 -2.42
CA VAL A 116 -8.92 1.45 -1.69
C VAL A 116 -8.22 1.75 -0.38
N LEU A 117 -7.96 3.04 -0.14
CA LEU A 117 -7.50 3.54 1.15
C LEU A 117 -8.62 4.30 1.84
N ILE A 118 -8.85 3.99 3.12
CA ILE A 118 -9.81 4.71 3.95
C ILE A 118 -9.05 5.45 5.04
N GLY A 119 -9.33 6.74 5.19
CA GLY A 119 -8.72 7.56 6.23
C GLY A 119 -9.24 8.99 6.24
N ARG A 120 -8.68 9.83 7.11
CA ARG A 120 -9.05 11.23 7.26
C ARG A 120 -8.05 12.14 6.57
N PRO A 121 -8.48 13.08 5.72
CA PRO A 121 -7.59 14.11 5.21
C PRO A 121 -6.97 14.90 6.36
N ALA A 122 -5.68 15.25 6.24
CA ALA A 122 -4.99 15.99 7.30
C ALA A 122 -5.41 17.47 7.41
N HIS A 123 -5.90 18.06 6.32
CA HIS A 123 -6.23 19.49 6.24
C HIS A 123 -7.51 19.72 5.41
N ALA A 124 -8.22 20.82 5.65
CA ALA A 124 -9.49 21.12 4.97
C ALA A 124 -9.34 21.43 3.46
N SER A 125 -8.19 22.00 3.05
CA SER A 125 -7.85 22.34 1.65
C SER A 125 -7.48 21.13 0.80
N TRP A 126 -7.55 19.92 1.33
CA TRP A 126 -7.05 18.71 0.65
C TRP A 126 -7.64 18.49 -0.75
N LYS A 127 -8.82 19.03 -1.04
CA LYS A 127 -9.50 18.89 -2.34
C LYS A 127 -8.80 19.64 -3.47
N ASP A 128 -8.14 20.74 -3.15
CA ASP A 128 -7.53 21.66 -4.12
C ASP A 128 -6.05 21.31 -4.40
N GLU A 129 -5.49 20.36 -3.64
CA GLU A 129 -4.10 19.98 -3.74
C GLU A 129 -3.90 18.77 -4.68
N ASN A 130 -2.85 18.82 -5.51
CA ASN A 130 -2.42 17.67 -6.33
C ASN A 130 -2.04 16.45 -5.47
N ARG A 131 -1.59 16.70 -4.24
CA ARG A 131 -1.24 15.68 -3.26
C ARG A 131 -1.75 16.09 -1.91
N PHE A 132 -2.33 15.14 -1.19
CA PHE A 132 -2.86 15.40 0.14
C PHE A 132 -2.50 14.27 1.10
N TYR A 133 -2.36 14.61 2.37
CA TYR A 133 -2.11 13.63 3.41
C TYR A 133 -3.42 13.00 3.88
N LEU A 134 -3.41 11.68 4.01
CA LEU A 134 -4.46 10.84 4.56
C LEU A 134 -3.93 10.15 5.81
N LEU A 135 -4.65 10.29 6.92
CA LEU A 135 -4.35 9.68 8.20
C LEU A 135 -5.22 8.43 8.37
N PRO A 136 -4.65 7.26 8.71
CA PRO A 136 -5.43 6.08 9.04
C PRO A 136 -6.38 6.35 10.21
N GLU A 137 -7.61 5.83 10.15
CA GLU A 137 -8.58 5.88 11.26
C GLU A 137 -8.05 5.15 12.51
N LYS A 138 -7.41 4.00 12.29
CA LYS A 138 -6.76 3.21 13.35
C LYS A 138 -5.26 3.47 13.34
N GLN A 139 -4.71 3.82 14.49
CA GLN A 139 -3.29 4.20 14.66
C GLN A 139 -2.42 3.05 15.21
N ASP A 140 -3.04 1.90 15.48
CA ASP A 140 -2.39 0.65 15.91
C ASP A 140 -1.65 -0.08 14.78
N GLY A 141 -1.82 0.38 13.53
CA GLY A 141 -1.12 -0.16 12.35
C GLY A 141 0.29 0.40 12.16
N ASN A 142 0.99 -0.16 11.16
CA ASN A 142 2.34 0.27 10.76
C ASN A 142 2.35 1.63 10.02
N ASN A 143 1.22 2.01 9.41
CA ASN A 143 1.11 3.25 8.65
C ASN A 143 0.78 4.41 9.58
N MET A 144 1.58 5.46 9.53
CA MET A 144 1.38 6.67 10.33
C MET A 144 0.61 7.74 9.55
N MET A 145 1.02 7.96 8.29
CA MET A 145 0.43 8.94 7.40
C MET A 145 0.69 8.52 5.96
N ILE A 146 -0.17 8.93 5.04
CA ILE A 146 -0.08 8.56 3.63
C ILE A 146 -0.18 9.82 2.80
N LEU A 147 0.84 10.16 2.04
CA LEU A 147 0.76 11.20 1.01
C LEU A 147 0.20 10.56 -0.27
N VAL A 148 -1.01 10.95 -0.63
CA VAL A 148 -1.71 10.42 -1.81
C VAL A 148 -1.46 11.33 -3.00
N GLU A 149 -1.08 10.76 -4.15
CA GLU A 149 -0.97 11.46 -5.43
C GLU A 149 -2.31 11.41 -6.17
N ARG A 150 -2.93 12.58 -6.41
CA ARG A 150 -4.28 12.66 -6.99
C ARG A 150 -4.36 12.04 -8.37
N SER A 151 -3.30 12.14 -9.16
CA SER A 151 -3.25 11.56 -10.51
C SER A 151 -3.27 10.02 -10.54
N ALA A 152 -3.21 9.34 -9.39
CA ALA A 152 -3.40 7.89 -9.26
C ALA A 152 -4.83 7.48 -8.86
N ILE A 153 -5.70 8.44 -8.54
CA ILE A 153 -7.04 8.22 -7.99
C ILE A 153 -8.06 8.05 -9.11
N GLU A 154 -8.87 7.01 -9.02
CA GLU A 154 -10.05 6.79 -9.86
C GLU A 154 -11.27 7.53 -9.30
N SER A 155 -11.53 7.40 -7.99
CA SER A 155 -12.67 8.05 -7.34
C SER A 155 -12.43 8.29 -5.85
N ILE A 156 -13.19 9.24 -5.28
CA ILE A 156 -13.20 9.53 -3.84
C ILE A 156 -14.65 9.53 -3.36
N HIS A 157 -14.90 8.82 -2.26
CA HIS A 157 -16.22 8.70 -1.65
C HIS A 157 -16.17 9.10 -0.17
N ASP A 158 -17.32 9.48 0.39
CA ASP A 158 -17.50 9.46 1.84
C ASP A 158 -17.30 8.03 2.36
N ALA A 159 -16.49 7.85 3.40
CA ALA A 159 -16.12 6.52 3.87
C ALA A 159 -17.33 5.73 4.42
N LYS A 160 -18.28 6.40 5.09
CA LYS A 160 -19.46 5.74 5.65
C LYS A 160 -20.37 5.23 4.53
N SER A 161 -20.64 6.09 3.55
CA SER A 161 -21.42 5.71 2.36
C SER A 161 -20.75 4.58 1.59
N TYR A 162 -19.43 4.66 1.39
CA TYR A 162 -18.65 3.61 0.73
C TYR A 162 -18.78 2.27 1.45
N LEU A 163 -18.49 2.24 2.76
CA LEU A 163 -18.58 1.01 3.57
C LEU A 163 -19.99 0.43 3.59
N HIS A 164 -21.01 1.28 3.64
CA HIS A 164 -22.40 0.84 3.58
C HIS A 164 -22.73 0.17 2.23
N GLN A 165 -22.30 0.77 1.12
CA GLN A 165 -22.47 0.18 -0.21
C GLN A 165 -21.72 -1.15 -0.35
N GLN A 166 -20.49 -1.23 0.19
CA GLN A 166 -19.71 -2.47 0.19
C GLN A 166 -20.42 -3.57 0.99
N GLN A 167 -20.98 -3.24 2.16
CA GLN A 167 -21.73 -4.20 2.97
C GLN A 167 -22.97 -4.68 2.23
N GLN A 168 -23.77 -3.77 1.65
CA GLN A 168 -24.96 -4.15 0.88
C GLN A 168 -24.62 -5.06 -0.30
N ALA A 169 -23.58 -4.71 -1.07
CA ALA A 169 -23.11 -5.53 -2.18
C ALA A 169 -22.69 -6.93 -1.73
N TYR A 170 -22.03 -7.04 -0.56
CA TYR A 170 -21.67 -8.33 0.01
C TYR A 170 -22.89 -9.11 0.48
N GLU A 171 -23.87 -8.49 1.15
CA GLU A 171 -25.09 -9.18 1.58
C GLU A 171 -25.88 -9.75 0.40
N THR A 172 -26.02 -8.98 -0.68
CA THR A 172 -26.65 -9.46 -1.92
C THR A 172 -25.88 -10.65 -2.50
N PHE A 173 -24.56 -10.54 -2.61
CA PHE A 173 -23.72 -11.63 -3.10
C PHE A 173 -23.84 -12.89 -2.22
N LYS A 174 -23.83 -12.71 -0.89
CA LYS A 174 -23.94 -13.78 0.11
C LYS A 174 -25.24 -14.55 -0.03
N GLN A 175 -26.37 -13.88 -0.26
CA GLN A 175 -27.67 -14.53 -0.47
C GLN A 175 -27.67 -15.49 -1.67
N GLU A 176 -26.95 -15.14 -2.74
CA GLU A 176 -26.90 -15.93 -3.97
C GLU A 176 -25.83 -17.04 -3.93
N HIS A 177 -24.71 -16.81 -3.25
CA HIS A 177 -23.51 -17.65 -3.37
C HIS A 177 -23.19 -18.47 -2.12
N MET A 178 -23.72 -18.11 -0.95
CA MET A 178 -23.44 -18.85 0.29
C MET A 178 -24.19 -20.18 0.31
N LYS A 179 -23.44 -21.27 0.48
CA LYS A 179 -23.98 -22.63 0.52
C LYS A 179 -24.03 -23.17 1.95
N PRO A 180 -24.96 -24.10 2.28
CA PRO A 180 -24.94 -24.78 3.56
C PRO A 180 -23.56 -25.42 3.83
N GLY A 181 -23.02 -25.18 5.03
CA GLY A 181 -21.69 -25.66 5.43
C GLY A 181 -20.50 -24.91 4.84
N MET A 182 -20.72 -23.83 4.08
CA MET A 182 -19.65 -22.95 3.61
C MET A 182 -19.28 -21.93 4.71
N PRO A 183 -18.00 -21.80 5.09
CA PRO A 183 -17.55 -20.73 5.97
C PRO A 183 -17.89 -19.36 5.40
N GLU A 184 -18.37 -18.43 6.23
CA GLU A 184 -18.70 -17.08 5.78
C GLU A 184 -17.47 -16.37 5.19
N GLU A 185 -16.30 -16.55 5.80
CA GLU A 185 -15.05 -15.98 5.28
C GLU A 185 -14.67 -16.55 3.91
N GLU A 186 -15.08 -17.78 3.57
CA GLU A 186 -14.91 -18.29 2.21
C GLU A 186 -15.79 -17.53 1.22
N CYS A 187 -17.06 -17.29 1.57
CA CYS A 187 -17.99 -16.55 0.73
C CYS A 187 -17.54 -15.10 0.53
N ARG A 188 -17.04 -14.47 1.60
CA ARG A 188 -16.41 -13.15 1.52
C ARG A 188 -15.17 -13.13 0.64
N GLY A 189 -14.35 -14.18 0.70
CA GLY A 189 -13.22 -14.35 -0.21
C GLY A 189 -13.66 -14.43 -1.67
N ASP A 190 -14.72 -15.19 -1.96
CA ASP A 190 -15.29 -15.31 -3.32
C ASP A 190 -15.86 -13.99 -3.84
N PHE A 191 -16.51 -13.21 -2.97
CA PHE A 191 -16.97 -11.86 -3.29
C PHE A 191 -15.81 -10.98 -3.75
N HIS A 192 -14.73 -10.90 -2.97
CA HIS A 192 -13.54 -10.14 -3.35
C HIS A 192 -12.87 -10.71 -4.62
N PHE A 193 -12.82 -12.03 -4.76
CA PHE A 193 -12.25 -12.67 -5.94
C PHE A 193 -13.01 -12.30 -7.23
N SER A 194 -14.35 -12.31 -7.19
CA SER A 194 -15.19 -11.93 -8.33
C SER A 194 -14.98 -10.48 -8.78
N ARG A 195 -14.56 -9.62 -7.85
CA ARG A 195 -14.22 -8.21 -8.09
C ARG A 195 -12.74 -7.98 -8.42
N GLN A 196 -11.97 -9.06 -8.60
CA GLN A 196 -10.52 -9.03 -8.86
C GLN A 196 -9.69 -8.41 -7.72
N GLU A 197 -10.27 -8.33 -6.52
CA GLU A 197 -9.63 -7.85 -5.29
C GLU A 197 -8.87 -9.02 -4.63
N TYR A 198 -7.93 -9.59 -5.39
CA TYR A 198 -7.30 -10.86 -5.04
C TYR A 198 -6.50 -10.83 -3.72
N ASN A 199 -5.98 -9.68 -3.32
CA ASN A 199 -5.31 -9.53 -2.02
C ASN A 199 -6.28 -9.69 -0.85
N ASP A 200 -7.48 -9.11 -0.95
CA ASP A 200 -8.52 -9.23 0.08
C ASP A 200 -9.15 -10.62 0.05
N ALA A 201 -9.36 -11.19 -1.13
CA ALA A 201 -9.76 -12.59 -1.29
C ALA A 201 -8.76 -13.54 -0.58
N MET A 202 -7.45 -13.35 -0.81
CA MET A 202 -6.40 -14.13 -0.15
C MET A 202 -6.43 -14.02 1.38
N ARG A 203 -6.71 -12.84 1.93
CA ARG A 203 -6.84 -12.66 3.39
C ARG A 203 -8.00 -13.49 3.95
N CYS A 204 -9.16 -13.42 3.29
CA CYS A 204 -10.34 -14.18 3.67
C CYS A 204 -10.11 -15.69 3.61
N TYR A 205 -9.55 -16.19 2.51
CA TYR A 205 -9.24 -17.63 2.37
C TYR A 205 -8.21 -18.12 3.39
N ARG A 206 -7.24 -17.27 3.76
CA ARG A 206 -6.26 -17.61 4.77
C ARG A 206 -6.89 -17.82 6.14
N ILE A 207 -7.88 -17.01 6.52
CA ILE A 207 -8.64 -17.20 7.78
C ILE A 207 -9.30 -18.58 7.81
N VAL A 208 -9.89 -19.01 6.69
CA VAL A 208 -10.50 -20.34 6.59
C VAL A 208 -9.45 -21.44 6.69
N ARG A 209 -8.34 -21.32 5.94
CA ARG A 209 -7.23 -22.29 5.97
C ARG A 209 -6.62 -22.43 7.36
N ASP A 210 -6.48 -21.33 8.10
CA ASP A 210 -5.87 -21.37 9.43
C ASP A 210 -6.77 -22.13 10.44
N ARG A 211 -8.08 -22.20 10.19
CA ARG A 211 -9.04 -23.06 10.94
C ARG A 211 -9.11 -24.49 10.38
N GLU A 212 -8.99 -24.63 9.06
CA GLU A 212 -9.11 -25.89 8.32
C GLU A 212 -7.91 -26.11 7.38
N PRO A 213 -6.72 -26.52 7.89
CA PRO A 213 -5.48 -26.52 7.11
C PRO A 213 -5.47 -27.48 5.90
N VAL A 214 -6.31 -28.52 5.95
CA VAL A 214 -6.35 -29.60 4.94
C VAL A 214 -7.47 -29.37 3.90
N ASN A 215 -8.14 -28.21 3.93
CA ASN A 215 -9.23 -27.93 2.99
C ASN A 215 -8.69 -27.62 1.58
N GLU A 216 -8.63 -28.65 0.72
CA GLU A 216 -8.13 -28.53 -0.65
C GLU A 216 -8.88 -27.48 -1.49
N ARG A 217 -10.18 -27.28 -1.24
CA ARG A 217 -10.98 -26.28 -1.95
C ARG A 217 -10.42 -24.88 -1.69
N ILE A 218 -10.09 -24.58 -0.44
CA ILE A 218 -9.48 -23.31 -0.05
C ILE A 218 -8.07 -23.16 -0.62
N ILE A 219 -7.26 -24.22 -0.59
CA ILE A 219 -5.92 -24.19 -1.20
C ILE A 219 -6.02 -23.85 -2.70
N ARG A 220 -6.94 -24.48 -3.44
CA ARG A 220 -7.17 -24.16 -4.87
C ARG A 220 -7.58 -22.70 -5.08
N LYS A 221 -8.48 -22.16 -4.24
CA LYS A 221 -8.89 -20.74 -4.30
C LYS A 221 -7.73 -19.79 -4.00
N MET A 222 -6.88 -20.13 -3.02
CA MET A 222 -5.68 -19.37 -2.71
C MET A 222 -4.66 -19.40 -3.85
N CYS A 223 -4.41 -20.56 -4.46
CA CYS A 223 -3.57 -20.68 -5.65
C CYS A 223 -4.10 -19.81 -6.80
N ALA A 224 -5.40 -19.87 -7.09
CA ALA A 224 -6.01 -19.06 -8.14
C ALA A 224 -5.88 -17.56 -7.87
N ALA A 225 -6.16 -17.10 -6.64
CA ALA A 225 -6.05 -15.68 -6.29
C ALA A 225 -4.60 -15.18 -6.38
N ARG A 226 -3.65 -15.95 -5.87
CA ARG A 226 -2.21 -15.63 -5.94
C ARG A 226 -1.68 -15.65 -7.38
N TYR A 227 -2.10 -16.63 -8.18
CA TYR A 227 -1.73 -16.71 -9.59
C TYR A 227 -2.23 -15.47 -10.35
N ASN A 228 -3.50 -15.08 -10.15
CA ASN A 228 -4.06 -13.90 -10.78
C ASN A 228 -3.38 -12.60 -10.35
N LEU A 229 -2.93 -12.49 -9.09
CA LEU A 229 -2.06 -11.38 -8.65
C LEU A 229 -0.75 -11.35 -9.44
N GLY A 230 -0.08 -12.49 -9.58
CA GLY A 230 1.14 -12.55 -10.39
C GLY A 230 0.90 -12.20 -11.86
N VAL A 231 -0.22 -12.63 -12.46
CA VAL A 231 -0.60 -12.19 -13.83
C VAL A 231 -0.83 -10.67 -13.89
N ARG A 232 -1.40 -10.07 -12.85
CA ARG A 232 -1.54 -8.60 -12.77
C ARG A 232 -0.17 -7.92 -12.73
N HIS A 233 0.78 -8.42 -11.93
CA HIS A 233 2.14 -7.90 -11.90
C HIS A 233 2.86 -8.04 -13.25
N ILE A 234 2.66 -9.15 -13.98
CA ILE A 234 3.15 -9.32 -15.36
C ILE A 234 2.62 -8.21 -16.27
N ARG A 235 1.31 -7.92 -16.22
CA ARG A 235 0.69 -6.86 -17.05
C ARG A 235 1.26 -5.48 -16.73
N ASN A 236 1.61 -5.25 -15.46
CA ASN A 236 2.23 -4.03 -14.98
C ASN A 236 3.75 -3.97 -15.23
N ARG A 237 4.34 -5.03 -15.81
CA ARG A 237 5.79 -5.20 -16.02
C ARG A 237 6.61 -5.29 -14.73
N ASP A 238 5.96 -5.59 -13.61
CA ASP A 238 6.62 -5.91 -12.35
C ASP A 238 6.97 -7.41 -12.31
N TYR A 239 8.02 -7.77 -13.04
CA TYR A 239 8.39 -9.18 -13.25
C TYR A 239 8.94 -9.85 -11.99
N GLU A 240 9.63 -9.08 -11.13
CA GLU A 240 10.17 -9.59 -9.86
C GLU A 240 9.02 -9.97 -8.91
N GLN A 241 8.03 -9.09 -8.76
CA GLN A 241 6.88 -9.39 -7.90
C GLN A 241 5.98 -10.47 -8.51
N ALA A 242 5.84 -10.52 -9.84
CA ALA A 242 5.18 -11.61 -10.51
C ALA A 242 5.85 -12.96 -10.23
N LEU A 243 7.19 -13.03 -10.30
CA LEU A 243 7.93 -14.26 -10.01
C LEU A 243 7.76 -14.68 -8.54
N HIS A 244 7.79 -13.71 -7.63
CA HIS A 244 7.50 -13.95 -6.22
C HIS A 244 6.11 -14.59 -6.03
N ASP A 245 5.07 -14.04 -6.65
CA ASP A 245 3.72 -14.59 -6.57
C ASP A 245 3.64 -16.00 -7.17
N MET A 246 4.28 -16.28 -8.30
CA MET A 246 4.33 -17.63 -8.89
C MET A 246 5.00 -18.64 -7.95
N ARG A 247 6.09 -18.25 -7.29
CA ARG A 247 6.76 -19.09 -6.27
C ARG A 247 5.86 -19.36 -5.06
N LEU A 248 5.07 -18.38 -4.65
CA LEU A 248 4.08 -18.58 -3.57
C LEU A 248 2.97 -19.56 -3.99
N VAL A 249 2.52 -19.54 -5.25
CA VAL A 249 1.60 -20.57 -5.78
C VAL A 249 2.25 -21.96 -5.69
N LEU A 250 3.49 -22.10 -6.15
CA LEU A 250 4.21 -23.38 -6.13
C LEU A 250 4.52 -23.88 -4.73
N LYS A 251 4.59 -23.00 -3.73
CA LYS A 251 4.70 -23.38 -2.32
C LYS A 251 3.40 -23.98 -1.78
N LEU A 252 2.25 -23.54 -2.29
CA LEU A 252 0.93 -24.05 -1.92
C LEU A 252 0.58 -25.33 -2.71
N ASP A 253 0.90 -25.35 -4.01
CA ASP A 253 0.71 -26.47 -4.91
C ASP A 253 1.96 -26.66 -5.79
N PRO A 254 2.90 -27.52 -5.36
CA PRO A 254 4.12 -27.79 -6.10
C PRO A 254 3.89 -28.33 -7.51
N LEU A 255 2.73 -28.94 -7.79
CA LEU A 255 2.39 -29.54 -9.08
C LEU A 255 1.68 -28.58 -10.03
N HIS A 256 1.47 -27.32 -9.65
CA HIS A 256 0.78 -26.33 -10.46
C HIS A 256 1.55 -26.00 -11.76
N THR A 257 1.17 -26.64 -12.87
CA THR A 257 1.86 -26.57 -14.17
C THR A 257 2.03 -25.14 -14.69
N HIS A 258 0.93 -24.39 -14.79
CA HIS A 258 0.95 -23.03 -15.34
C HIS A 258 1.81 -22.05 -14.52
N ALA A 259 1.83 -22.18 -13.18
CA ALA A 259 2.65 -21.34 -12.32
C ALA A 259 4.14 -21.68 -12.49
N ARG A 260 4.46 -22.97 -12.65
CA ARG A 260 5.82 -23.43 -12.93
C ARG A 260 6.34 -22.89 -14.26
N GLU A 261 5.56 -23.03 -15.32
CA GLU A 261 5.92 -22.52 -16.65
C GLU A 261 6.13 -21.00 -16.62
N LYS A 262 5.22 -20.25 -15.98
CA LYS A 262 5.38 -18.79 -15.82
C LYS A 262 6.60 -18.42 -15.00
N ALA A 263 6.89 -19.12 -13.90
CA ALA A 263 8.07 -18.85 -13.08
C ALA A 263 9.37 -19.01 -13.90
N VAL A 264 9.50 -20.09 -14.68
CA VAL A 264 10.67 -20.30 -15.55
C VAL A 264 10.79 -19.21 -16.60
N GLN A 265 9.68 -18.81 -17.24
CA GLN A 265 9.68 -17.71 -18.22
C GLN A 265 10.11 -16.38 -17.59
N LEU A 266 9.62 -16.08 -16.38
CA LEU A 266 9.97 -14.86 -15.64
C LEU A 266 11.44 -14.86 -15.21
N GLU A 267 11.96 -15.98 -14.72
CA GLU A 267 13.37 -16.13 -14.35
C GLU A 267 14.29 -15.88 -15.55
N ALA A 268 13.99 -16.49 -16.70
CA ALA A 268 14.75 -16.27 -17.93
C ALA A 268 14.69 -14.80 -18.39
N HIS A 269 13.52 -14.17 -18.31
CA HIS A 269 13.33 -12.77 -18.65
C HIS A 269 14.16 -11.85 -17.75
N ILE A 270 14.04 -12.02 -16.42
CA ILE A 270 14.77 -11.22 -15.43
C ILE A 270 16.29 -11.39 -15.61
N ALA A 271 16.78 -12.63 -15.78
CA ALA A 271 18.20 -12.88 -15.99
C ALA A 271 18.73 -12.18 -17.25
N LYS A 272 18.00 -12.25 -18.36
CA LYS A 272 18.39 -11.58 -19.61
C LYS A 272 18.50 -10.06 -19.46
N HIS A 273 17.57 -9.45 -18.73
CA HIS A 273 17.55 -8.01 -18.52
C HIS A 273 18.55 -7.53 -17.46
N ARG A 274 18.98 -8.39 -16.53
CA ARG A 274 20.00 -8.07 -15.53
C ARG A 274 21.45 -8.14 -16.07
N HIS A 275 21.68 -8.90 -17.14
CA HIS A 275 23.01 -9.03 -17.79
C HIS A 275 23.20 -8.11 -19.00
N GLY A 276 22.18 -7.31 -19.36
CA GLY A 276 22.22 -6.36 -20.46
C GLY A 276 22.43 -4.90 -20.04
N GLU A 277 22.71 -4.65 -18.76
CA GLU A 277 23.20 -3.37 -18.19
C GLU A 277 24.70 -3.47 -17.90
#